data_AF-A0A0C5W4H9-F1
#
_entry.id   AF-A0A0C5W4H9-F1
#
_cell.length_a   1.000
_cell.length_b   1.000
_cell.length_c   1.000
_cell.angle_alpha   90.00
_cell.angle_beta   90.00
_cell.angle_gamma   90.00
#
_symmetry.space_group_name_H-M   'P 1'
#
loop_
_entity.id
_entity.type
_entity.pdbx_description
1 polymer ?
#
loop_
_entity_poly.entity_id
_entity_poly.type
_entity_poly.pdbx_seq_one_letter_code
_entity_poly.pdbx_strand_id
1 'polypeptide(L)' 'MIRTYARLSKDRPFIHVINVTVTILVFVFCCYQLLANERITFSLGFIYVAFMVTLFSKAFAYRQKYLCHE' A
#
# COMPACT_ATOMS: atom_id res chain seq x y z
N MET A 1 -6.42 -0.63 14.39
CA MET A 1 -6.28 -0.59 12.91
C MET A 1 -5.43 -1.73 12.35
N ILE A 2 -4.15 -1.87 12.73
CA ILE A 2 -3.24 -2.87 12.13
C ILE A 2 -3.73 -4.32 12.31
N ARG A 3 -4.28 -4.66 13.49
CA ARG A 3 -4.83 -6.00 13.79
C ARG A 3 -6.04 -6.35 12.91
N THR A 4 -6.92 -5.38 12.64
CA THR A 4 -8.10 -5.55 11.76
C THR A 4 -7.68 -5.68 10.30
N TYR A 5 -6.70 -4.88 9.87
CA TYR A 5 -6.16 -4.94 8.51
C TYR A 5 -5.39 -6.24 8.24
N ALA A 6 -4.67 -6.76 9.25
CA ALA A 6 -4.00 -8.05 9.17
C ALA A 6 -4.98 -9.23 9.09
N ARG A 7 -6.11 -9.17 9.83
CA ARG A 7 -7.19 -10.16 9.70
C ARG A 7 -7.89 -10.05 8.34
N LEU A 8 -8.25 -8.84 7.92
CA LEU A 8 -8.85 -8.59 6.59
C LEU A 8 -7.94 -9.08 5.45
N SER A 9 -6.63 -8.86 5.55
CA SER A 9 -5.63 -9.36 4.59
C SER A 9 -5.55 -10.89 4.55
N LYS A 10 -5.76 -11.57 5.69
CA LYS A 10 -5.78 -13.05 5.79
C LYS A 10 -7.12 -13.63 5.28
N ASP A 11 -8.24 -13.03 5.68
CA ASP A 11 -9.60 -13.48 5.30
C ASP A 11 -9.97 -13.14 3.84
N ARG A 12 -9.46 -12.02 3.31
CA ARG A 12 -9.78 -11.51 1.96
C ARG A 12 -8.51 -11.10 1.21
N PRO A 13 -7.66 -12.06 0.80
CA PRO A 13 -6.40 -11.78 0.10
C PRO A 13 -6.62 -11.00 -1.21
N PHE A 14 -7.73 -11.25 -1.92
CA PHE A 14 -8.07 -10.52 -3.15
C PHE A 14 -8.24 -9.00 -2.93
N ILE A 15 -8.88 -8.58 -1.83
CA ILE A 15 -9.08 -7.15 -1.52
C ILE A 15 -7.74 -6.48 -1.22
N HIS A 16 -6.86 -7.19 -0.51
CA HIS A 16 -5.51 -6.69 -0.23
C HIS A 16 -4.70 -6.53 -1.52
N VAL A 17 -4.73 -7.53 -2.41
CA VAL A 17 -4.04 -7.47 -3.71
C VAL A 17 -4.57 -6.31 -4.54
N ILE A 18 -5.90 -6.11 -4.63
CA ILE A 18 -6.49 -4.97 -5.34
C ILE A 18 -5.97 -3.65 -4.77
N ASN A 19 -5.93 -3.50 -3.43
CA ASN A 19 -5.46 -2.26 -2.82
C ASN A 19 -3.97 -1.98 -3.10
N VAL A 20 -3.14 -3.02 -3.12
CA VAL A 20 -1.73 -2.93 -3.53
C VAL A 20 -1.62 -2.56 -5.01
N THR A 21 -2.39 -3.20 -5.89
CA THR A 21 -2.42 -2.90 -7.33
C THR A 21 -2.83 -1.44 -7.59
N VAL A 22 -3.86 -0.94 -6.91
CA VAL A 22 -4.28 0.46 -7.00
C VAL A 22 -3.16 1.39 -6.52
N THR A 23 -2.48 1.07 -5.42
CA THR A 23 -1.35 1.87 -4.91
C THR A 23 -0.21 1.94 -5.93
N ILE A 24 0.10 0.82 -6.59
CA ILE A 24 1.13 0.76 -7.65
C ILE A 24 0.71 1.58 -8.88
N LEU A 25 -0.56 1.50 -9.30
CA LEU A 25 -1.06 2.30 -10.41
C LEU A 25 -0.96 3.79 -10.12
N VAL A 26 -1.32 4.21 -8.91
CA VAL A 26 -1.18 5.61 -8.46
C VAL A 26 0.29 6.03 -8.48
N PHE A 27 1.22 5.16 -8.04
CA PHE A 27 2.65 5.42 -8.10
C PHE A 27 3.14 5.61 -9.54
N VAL A 28 2.80 4.71 -10.45
CA VAL A 28 3.19 4.80 -11.88
C VAL A 28 2.60 6.05 -12.53
N PHE A 29 1.33 6.36 -12.25
CA PHE A 29 0.67 7.57 -12.75
C PHE A 29 1.34 8.84 -12.25
N CYS A 30 1.72 8.87 -10.97
CA CYS A 30 2.45 9.96 -10.35
C CYS A 30 3.84 10.16 -10.98
N CYS A 31 4.59 9.07 -11.21
CA CYS A 31 5.85 9.10 -11.95
C CYS A 31 5.68 9.64 -13.38
N TYR A 32 4.65 9.17 -14.09
CA TYR A 32 4.37 9.63 -15.45
C TYR A 32 4.02 11.12 -15.49
N GLN A 33 3.15 11.60 -14.60
CA GLN A 33 2.80 13.01 -14.53
C GLN A 33 3.99 13.89 -14.14
N LEU A 34 4.84 13.43 -13.24
CA LEU A 34 6.06 14.14 -12.87
C LEU A 34 7.02 14.26 -14.06
N LEU A 35 7.19 13.19 -14.83
CA LEU A 35 8.05 13.18 -16.02
C LEU A 35 7.48 14.00 -17.18
N ALA A 36 6.18 13.91 -17.43
CA ALA A 36 5.54 14.57 -18.57
C ALA A 36 5.27 16.06 -18.36
N ASN A 37 5.01 16.49 -17.12
CA ASN A 37 4.68 17.89 -16.83
C ASN A 37 5.81 18.65 -16.10
N GLU A 38 6.86 17.96 -15.63
CA GLU A 38 7.97 18.52 -14.83
C GLU A 38 7.53 19.32 -13.58
N ARG A 39 6.28 19.13 -13.13
CA ARG A 39 5.74 19.84 -11.96
C ARG A 39 5.93 19.02 -10.70
N ILE A 40 6.70 19.57 -9.77
CA ILE A 40 6.96 18.98 -8.44
C ILE A 40 5.66 18.72 -7.66
N THR A 41 4.59 19.46 -7.94
CA THR A 41 3.28 19.25 -7.32
C THR A 41 2.75 17.82 -7.46
N PHE A 42 3.10 17.13 -8.56
CA PHE A 42 2.71 15.73 -8.74
C PHE A 42 3.41 14.79 -7.76
N SER A 43 4.59 15.15 -7.23
CA SER A 43 5.32 14.34 -6.23
C SER A 43 4.58 14.17 -4.88
N LEU A 44 3.55 14.98 -4.60
CA LEU A 44 2.69 14.79 -3.42
C LEU A 44 2.01 13.42 -3.39
N GLY A 45 1.77 12.82 -4.56
CA GLY A 45 1.26 11.45 -4.65
C GLY A 45 2.20 10.40 -4.03
N PHE A 46 3.51 10.66 -3.97
CA PHE A 46 4.45 9.76 -3.30
C PHE A 46 4.24 9.69 -1.79
N ILE A 47 3.73 10.76 -1.16
CA ILE A 47 3.42 10.75 0.28
C ILE A 47 2.30 9.73 0.56
N TYR A 48 1.28 9.70 -0.29
CA TYR A 48 0.19 8.72 -0.20
C TYR A 48 0.71 7.29 -0.38
N VAL A 49 1.58 7.07 -1.38
CA VAL A 49 2.18 5.76 -1.62
C VAL A 49 3.04 5.33 -0.43
N ALA A 50 3.88 6.22 0.11
CA ALA A 50 4.71 5.93 1.28
C ALA A 50 3.88 5.54 2.50
N PHE A 51 2.77 6.26 2.74
CA PHE A 51 1.85 5.92 3.82
C PHE A 51 1.25 4.51 3.64
N MET A 52 0.75 4.19 2.45
CA MET A 52 0.19 2.86 2.16
C MET A 52 1.22 1.74 2.30
N VAL A 53 2.46 1.95 1.84
CA VAL A 53 3.56 0.98 2.00
C VAL A 53 3.85 0.71 3.48
N THR A 54 3.89 1.74 4.33
CA THR A 54 4.11 1.53 5.77
C THR A 54 2.97 0.75 6.43
N LEU A 55 1.73 0.97 6.00
CA LEU A 55 0.58 0.20 6.47
C LEU A 55 0.66 -1.26 6.04
N PHE A 56 1.00 -1.53 4.78
CA PHE A 56 1.18 -2.90 4.27
C PHE A 56 2.30 -3.64 5.00
N SER A 57 3.45 -2.99 5.19
CA SER A 57 4.58 -3.56 5.93
C SER A 57 4.20 -3.91 7.38
N LYS A 58 3.53 -3.00 8.10
CA LYS A 58 3.06 -3.26 9.46
C LYS A 58 2.02 -4.39 9.53
N ALA A 59 1.11 -4.47 8.55
CA ALA A 59 0.13 -5.54 8.47
C ALA A 59 0.78 -6.91 8.21
N PHE A 60 1.77 -6.96 7.33
CA PHE A 60 2.56 -8.17 7.05
C PHE A 60 3.34 -8.64 8.29
N ALA A 61 4.08 -7.73 8.94
CA ALA A 61 4.80 -8.04 10.17
C ALA A 61 3.88 -8.56 11.28
N TYR A 62 2.67 -7.98 11.40
CA TYR A 62 1.67 -8.47 12.35
C TYR A 62 1.15 -9.86 12.02
N ARG A 63 0.87 -10.13 10.74
CA ARG A 63 0.43 -11.46 10.28
C ARG A 63 1.50 -12.52 10.52
N GLN A 64 2.76 -12.23 10.20
CA GLN A 64 3.88 -13.15 10.42
C GLN A 64 4.09 -13.46 11.92
N LYS A 65 3.98 -12.44 12.78
CA LYS A 65 4.26 -12.58 14.21
C LYS A 65 3.13 -13.24 15.02
N TYR A 66 1.88 -13.09 14.61
CA TYR A 66 0.72 -13.48 15.43
C TYR A 66 -0.26 -14.46 14.77
N LEU A 67 -0.26 -14.62 13.45
CA LEU A 67 -1.26 -15.42 12.73
C LEU A 67 -0.68 -16.62 11.97
N CYS A 68 0.64 -16.80 12.02
CA CYS A 68 1.39 -17.88 11.38
C CYS A 68 1.84 -18.98 12.37
N HIS A 69 1.59 -18.76 13.67
CA HIS A 69 2.02 -19.64 14.76
C HIS A 69 0.85 -20.41 15.41
N GLU A 70 -0.28 -20.49 14.70
CA GLU A 70 -1.51 -21.19 15.07
C GLU A 70 -1.81 -22.26 14.00
#